data_AF-A0A6P0NST4-F1
#
_entry.id   AF-A0A6P0NST4-F1
#
_cell.length_a   1.000
_cell.length_b   1.000
_cell.length_c   1.000
_cell.angle_alpha   90.00
_cell.angle_beta   90.00
_cell.angle_gamma   90.00
#
_symmetry.space_group_name_H-M   'P 1'
#
loop_
_entity.id
_entity.type
_entity.pdbx_description
1 polymer ?
#
loop_
_entity_poly.entity_id
_entity_poly.type
_entity_poly.pdbx_seq_one_letter_code
_entity_poly.pdbx_strand_id
1 'polypeptide(L)'
;MKIPNYFKFTIILIFILLTICSFSSSSIADDLPLRQRWSPSIFGKNDEVGSVNWINNKKVLESLKLVKKGKVATLGKVYQSDAPVFSQRNWKLIIPGLPTYKFPEENSLIANDEYVMAELGQVGTQFDGLGHIGVNTSQGNYFYNGNFLEDFGTSYGLNKLGVEKIGELGYVTRGVLLDIANYRGVERLPVPQGKSKNDPGIITINDIKGAIKKEKISRIKQGDVVIFYTGHGKYWGKDWDSLSPEQKVKNSQIFNSGEPGPGITSCRNLSTLKIAMVGSDTWGTEAAPGEDINRPFDCHIEWMVKNGITNIENLDVSQLIEDKVYEFMFVFAPLKMKGGTGSPANPIAIY
;
A
#
# COMPACT_ATOMS: atom_id res chain seq x y z
N MET A 1 -12.70 57.23 47.25
CA MET A 1 -13.25 55.94 46.78
C MET A 1 -12.10 54.94 46.73
N LYS A 2 -12.04 54.00 47.67
CA LYS A 2 -11.04 52.92 47.71
C LYS A 2 -11.62 51.70 46.98
N ILE A 3 -10.90 51.17 46.00
CA ILE A 3 -11.17 49.85 45.39
C ILE A 3 -9.82 49.09 45.36
N PRO A 4 -9.77 47.79 45.71
CA PRO A 4 -8.58 47.13 46.23
C PRO A 4 -7.84 46.25 45.19
N ASN A 5 -6.64 45.86 45.62
CA ASN A 5 -5.72 44.88 45.05
C ASN A 5 -6.36 43.70 44.33
N TYR A 6 -5.94 43.47 43.08
CA TYR A 6 -6.04 42.16 42.42
C TYR A 6 -4.66 41.52 42.30
N PHE A 7 -4.64 40.25 42.70
CA PHE A 7 -3.57 39.26 42.72
C PHE A 7 -2.51 39.37 41.59
N LYS A 8 -1.24 39.43 42.01
CA LYS A 8 -0.09 39.02 41.18
C LYS A 8 -0.10 37.50 41.06
N PHE A 9 -0.44 36.96 39.90
CA PHE A 9 -0.03 35.61 39.51
C PHE A 9 1.30 35.70 38.79
N THR A 10 2.37 35.28 39.45
CA THR A 10 3.67 35.04 38.83
C THR A 10 3.59 33.72 38.06
N ILE A 11 3.44 33.78 36.74
CA ILE A 11 3.68 32.62 35.88
C ILE A 11 5.20 32.55 35.64
N ILE A 12 5.85 31.60 36.30
CA ILE A 12 7.24 31.24 35.98
C ILE A 12 7.19 30.41 34.69
N LEU A 13 7.55 31.02 33.56
CA LEU A 13 7.81 30.29 32.33
C LEU A 13 9.17 29.58 32.47
N ILE A 14 9.15 28.28 32.75
CA ILE A 14 10.35 27.44 32.66
C ILE A 14 10.54 27.13 31.17
N PHE A 15 11.44 27.86 30.52
CA PHE A 15 11.99 27.45 29.22
C PHE A 15 12.90 26.24 29.44
N ILE A 16 12.36 25.04 29.22
CA ILE A 16 13.20 23.85 29.00
C ILE A 16 13.75 23.99 27.58
N LEU A 17 14.97 24.47 27.48
CA LEU A 17 15.76 24.40 26.26
C LEU A 17 16.08 22.91 26.01
N LEU A 18 15.21 22.23 25.27
CA LEU A 18 15.53 20.93 24.68
C LEU A 18 16.55 21.19 23.58
N THR A 19 17.83 21.04 23.93
CA THR A 19 18.91 20.91 22.96
C THR A 19 18.61 19.68 22.12
N ILE A 20 18.03 19.92 20.93
CA ILE A 20 17.96 18.93 19.86
C ILE A 20 19.42 18.72 19.44
N CYS A 21 20.08 17.74 20.04
CA CYS A 21 21.22 17.10 19.38
C CYS A 21 20.66 16.44 18.12
N SER A 22 20.73 17.17 17.01
CA SER A 22 20.62 16.61 15.67
C SER A 22 21.76 15.61 15.53
N PHE A 23 21.51 14.35 15.91
CA PHE A 23 22.27 13.26 15.36
C PHE A 23 21.98 13.27 13.87
N SER A 24 22.90 13.84 13.09
CA SER A 24 23.05 13.48 11.69
C SER A 24 23.28 11.97 11.69
N SER A 25 22.21 11.21 11.52
CA SER A 25 22.32 9.83 11.09
C SER A 25 22.95 9.92 9.71
N SER A 26 24.26 9.68 9.65
CA SER A 26 24.91 9.38 8.38
C SER A 26 24.15 8.19 7.82
N SER A 27 23.28 8.41 6.84
CA SER A 27 22.59 7.32 6.16
C SER A 27 23.67 6.44 5.58
N ILE A 28 23.82 5.23 6.13
CA ILE A 28 24.77 4.27 5.58
C ILE A 28 24.21 3.88 4.21
N ALA A 29 24.86 4.36 3.15
CA ALA A 29 24.53 3.99 1.79
C ALA A 29 24.57 2.46 1.64
N ASP A 30 23.53 1.88 1.03
CA ASP A 30 23.50 0.44 0.72
C ASP A 30 23.77 0.23 -0.78
N ASP A 31 25.03 -0.04 -1.12
CA ASP A 31 25.44 -0.30 -2.50
C ASP A 31 25.07 -1.70 -3.01
N LEU A 32 24.20 -2.45 -2.33
CA LEU A 32 23.74 -3.75 -2.81
C LEU A 32 23.18 -3.71 -4.25
N PRO A 33 22.35 -2.71 -4.65
CA PRO A 33 21.86 -2.61 -6.03
C PRO A 33 22.99 -2.49 -7.05
N LEU A 34 24.05 -1.74 -6.72
CA LEU A 34 25.21 -1.51 -7.59
C LEU A 34 26.11 -2.74 -7.65
N ARG A 35 26.42 -3.34 -6.49
CA ARG A 35 27.28 -4.53 -6.38
C ARG A 35 26.67 -5.75 -7.08
N GLN A 36 25.36 -5.93 -6.99
CA GLN A 36 24.64 -7.05 -7.60
C GLN A 36 24.09 -6.76 -9.00
N ARG A 37 24.22 -5.52 -9.50
CA ARG A 37 23.75 -5.10 -10.83
C ARG A 37 22.27 -5.43 -11.06
N TRP A 38 21.39 -4.83 -10.27
CA TRP A 38 19.94 -5.02 -10.41
C TRP A 38 19.37 -4.44 -11.73
N SER A 39 20.14 -3.63 -12.45
CA SER A 39 19.79 -3.08 -13.77
C SER A 39 20.78 -3.50 -14.87
N PRO A 40 20.35 -3.52 -16.15
CA PRO A 40 18.98 -3.31 -16.61
C PRO A 40 18.05 -4.47 -16.26
N SER A 41 16.76 -4.19 -16.19
CA SER A 41 15.73 -5.19 -15.97
C SER A 41 15.64 -6.15 -17.15
N ILE A 42 14.99 -7.29 -16.93
CA ILE A 42 14.64 -8.28 -17.95
C ILE A 42 13.81 -7.69 -19.11
N PHE A 43 13.09 -6.60 -18.88
CA PHE A 43 12.29 -5.92 -19.89
C PHE A 43 13.08 -4.87 -20.69
N GLY A 44 14.36 -4.67 -20.35
CA GLY A 44 15.29 -3.81 -21.05
C GLY A 44 15.52 -2.48 -20.36
N LYS A 45 16.56 -1.77 -20.80
CA LYS A 45 17.08 -0.54 -20.19
C LYS A 45 16.10 0.65 -20.17
N ASN A 46 15.05 0.61 -20.99
CA ASN A 46 14.05 1.67 -21.11
C ASN A 46 12.73 1.30 -20.43
N ASP A 47 12.67 0.16 -19.74
CA ASP A 47 11.46 -0.24 -19.03
C ASP A 47 11.22 0.64 -17.80
N GLU A 48 9.96 1.03 -17.63
CA GLU A 48 9.49 1.90 -16.57
C GLU A 48 8.22 1.37 -15.89
N VAL A 49 7.71 0.22 -16.33
CA VAL A 49 6.44 -0.34 -15.87
C VAL A 49 6.63 -1.70 -15.18
N GLY A 50 7.79 -2.34 -15.36
CA GLY A 50 8.19 -3.50 -14.58
C GLY A 50 7.28 -4.70 -14.77
N SER A 51 6.86 -5.29 -13.65
CA SER A 51 6.17 -6.58 -13.59
C SER A 51 4.83 -6.63 -14.32
N VAL A 52 4.17 -5.49 -14.58
CA VAL A 52 2.94 -5.45 -15.38
C VAL A 52 3.16 -5.97 -16.81
N ASN A 53 4.39 -5.90 -17.32
CA ASN A 53 4.79 -6.50 -18.61
C ASN A 53 4.58 -8.02 -18.66
N TRP A 54 4.43 -8.71 -17.52
CA TRP A 54 4.09 -10.12 -17.48
C TRP A 54 2.63 -10.41 -17.87
N ILE A 55 1.76 -9.40 -17.85
CA ILE A 55 0.35 -9.51 -18.21
C ILE A 55 0.21 -9.26 -19.72
N ASN A 56 0.20 -10.34 -20.49
CA ASN A 56 -0.08 -10.31 -21.92
C ASN A 56 -1.51 -10.78 -22.25
N ASN A 57 -1.92 -10.70 -23.51
CA ASN A 57 -3.25 -11.11 -23.96
C ASN A 57 -3.61 -12.54 -23.55
N LYS A 58 -2.64 -13.47 -23.55
CA LYS A 58 -2.88 -14.85 -23.09
C LYS A 58 -3.24 -14.87 -21.60
N LYS A 59 -2.55 -14.08 -20.78
CA LYS A 59 -2.83 -13.97 -19.34
C LYS A 59 -4.22 -13.39 -19.07
N VAL A 60 -4.63 -12.38 -19.83
CA VAL A 60 -5.99 -11.82 -19.80
C VAL A 60 -7.03 -12.88 -20.13
N LEU A 61 -6.84 -13.63 -21.21
CA LEU A 61 -7.76 -14.71 -21.60
C LEU A 61 -7.80 -15.87 -20.60
N GLU A 62 -6.69 -16.13 -19.90
CA GLU A 62 -6.64 -17.10 -18.81
C GLU A 62 -7.48 -16.66 -17.61
N SER A 63 -7.45 -15.38 -17.23
CA SER A 63 -8.22 -14.87 -16.08
C SER A 63 -9.72 -14.84 -16.34
N LEU A 64 -10.15 -14.57 -17.58
CA LEU A 64 -11.58 -14.66 -17.96
C LEU A 64 -12.21 -16.03 -17.63
N LYS A 65 -11.42 -17.11 -17.68
CA LYS A 65 -11.91 -18.45 -17.37
C LYS A 65 -12.26 -18.65 -15.90
N LEU A 66 -11.81 -17.76 -15.01
CA LEU A 66 -12.14 -17.80 -13.57
C LEU A 66 -13.54 -17.27 -13.29
N VAL A 67 -14.09 -16.43 -14.18
CA VAL A 67 -15.44 -15.89 -14.04
C VAL A 67 -16.47 -16.97 -14.38
N LYS A 68 -17.08 -17.54 -13.35
CA LYS A 68 -18.12 -18.59 -13.47
C LYS A 68 -19.50 -18.07 -13.12
N LYS A 69 -19.58 -17.20 -12.12
CA LYS A 69 -20.86 -16.67 -11.63
C LYS A 69 -21.13 -15.24 -12.06
N GLY A 70 -20.09 -14.51 -12.46
CA GLY A 70 -20.21 -13.08 -12.77
C GLY A 70 -20.44 -12.25 -11.51
N LYS A 71 -20.07 -12.78 -10.34
CA LYS A 71 -20.09 -12.02 -9.09
C LYS A 71 -18.94 -11.01 -9.10
N VAL A 72 -19.19 -9.86 -8.48
CA VAL A 72 -18.24 -8.75 -8.39
C VAL A 72 -18.02 -8.39 -6.93
N ALA A 73 -16.76 -8.20 -6.55
CA ALA A 73 -16.36 -7.60 -5.29
C ALA A 73 -15.41 -6.43 -5.55
N THR A 74 -15.70 -5.27 -4.97
CA THR A 74 -14.79 -4.11 -4.94
C THR A 74 -13.87 -4.24 -3.74
N LEU A 75 -12.57 -4.05 -3.95
CA LEU A 75 -11.54 -4.32 -2.95
C LEU A 75 -10.97 -3.04 -2.30
N GLY A 76 -11.51 -1.88 -2.66
CA GLY A 76 -11.15 -0.60 -2.04
C GLY A 76 -11.92 -0.34 -0.73
N LYS A 77 -11.22 0.21 0.25
CA LYS A 77 -11.80 0.82 1.45
C LYS A 77 -12.30 2.24 1.15
N VAL A 78 -13.21 2.73 1.98
CA VAL A 78 -13.74 4.10 1.86
C VAL A 78 -12.64 5.11 2.23
N TYR A 79 -12.45 6.10 1.36
CA TYR A 79 -11.58 7.25 1.65
C TYR A 79 -12.31 8.28 2.49
N GLN A 80 -11.79 8.54 3.68
CA GLN A 80 -12.46 9.39 4.66
C GLN A 80 -11.46 10.02 5.62
N SER A 81 -11.82 11.17 6.18
CA SER A 81 -10.89 12.04 6.90
C SER A 81 -10.44 11.51 8.26
N ASP A 82 -11.13 10.50 8.79
CA ASP A 82 -10.84 9.87 10.07
C ASP A 82 -10.27 8.45 9.92
N ALA A 83 -10.02 7.98 8.68
CA ALA A 83 -9.37 6.70 8.45
C ALA A 83 -7.96 6.69 9.08
N PRO A 84 -7.46 5.52 9.52
CA PRO A 84 -6.07 5.38 9.89
C PRO A 84 -5.17 5.74 8.70
N VAL A 85 -4.10 6.47 8.99
CA VAL A 85 -3.12 6.94 8.01
C VAL A 85 -1.72 6.73 8.55
N PHE A 86 -0.77 6.46 7.65
CA PHE A 86 0.64 6.35 8.01
C PHE A 86 1.24 7.74 8.27
N SER A 87 1.91 7.90 9.42
CA SER A 87 2.56 9.16 9.80
C SER A 87 1.59 10.36 9.77
N GLN A 88 2.00 11.49 9.18
CA GLN A 88 1.24 12.74 9.10
C GLN A 88 0.42 12.87 7.80
N ARG A 89 0.20 11.76 7.07
CA ARG A 89 -0.63 11.78 5.86
C ARG A 89 -2.08 12.13 6.21
N ASN A 90 -2.84 12.59 5.24
CA ASN A 90 -4.22 13.02 5.46
C ASN A 90 -5.11 12.84 4.24
N TRP A 91 -6.42 12.74 4.47
CA TRP A 91 -7.47 12.84 3.45
C TRP A 91 -8.45 13.93 3.86
N LYS A 92 -8.60 14.95 3.01
CA LYS A 92 -9.59 16.01 3.19
C LYS A 92 -10.37 16.19 1.90
N LEU A 93 -11.67 15.91 1.95
CA LEU A 93 -12.62 16.21 0.88
C LEU A 93 -13.46 17.41 1.33
N ILE A 94 -13.55 18.42 0.46
CA ILE A 94 -14.30 19.64 0.70
C ILE A 94 -15.18 19.90 -0.51
N ILE A 95 -16.50 20.03 -0.31
CA ILE A 95 -17.40 20.58 -1.32
C ILE A 95 -17.52 22.08 -0.99
N PRO A 96 -17.10 23.00 -1.89
CA PRO A 96 -16.99 24.42 -1.57
C PRO A 96 -18.34 25.12 -1.38
N GLY A 97 -19.43 24.54 -1.87
CA GLY A 97 -20.80 25.01 -1.66
C GLY A 97 -21.83 23.93 -2.00
N LEU A 98 -23.03 24.00 -1.39
CA LEU A 98 -24.11 23.04 -1.63
C LEU A 98 -25.40 23.77 -2.08
N PRO A 99 -25.75 23.75 -3.38
CA PRO A 99 -24.96 23.21 -4.49
C PRO A 99 -23.71 24.05 -4.78
N THR A 100 -22.71 23.47 -5.44
CA THR A 100 -21.52 24.23 -5.88
C THR A 100 -21.87 25.19 -7.02
N TYR A 101 -22.71 24.73 -7.94
CA TYR A 101 -23.18 25.52 -9.07
C TYR A 101 -24.70 25.57 -9.13
N LYS A 102 -25.21 26.74 -9.55
CA LYS A 102 -26.59 26.95 -9.99
C LYS A 102 -26.56 27.51 -11.40
N PHE A 103 -27.42 26.97 -12.26
CA PHE A 103 -27.54 27.36 -13.66
C PHE A 103 -28.84 28.15 -13.88
N PRO A 104 -29.06 28.76 -15.07
CA PRO A 104 -30.28 29.54 -15.34
C PRO A 104 -31.58 28.79 -15.05
N GLU A 105 -32.61 29.54 -14.60
CA GLU A 105 -33.85 28.98 -14.04
C GLU A 105 -34.63 28.08 -15.00
N GLU A 106 -34.59 28.39 -16.31
CA GLU A 106 -35.26 27.61 -17.36
C GLU A 106 -34.84 26.13 -17.34
N ASN A 107 -33.61 25.84 -16.93
CA ASN A 107 -33.07 24.47 -16.84
C ASN A 107 -33.12 23.91 -15.42
N SER A 108 -33.28 24.76 -14.39
CA SER A 108 -33.34 24.39 -12.96
C SER A 108 -32.24 23.40 -12.52
N LEU A 109 -31.07 23.46 -13.15
CA LEU A 109 -29.94 22.56 -12.92
C LEU A 109 -29.10 23.03 -11.74
N ILE A 110 -28.64 22.06 -10.93
CA ILE A 110 -27.65 22.24 -9.87
C ILE A 110 -26.54 21.19 -10.00
N ALA A 111 -25.32 21.51 -9.55
CA ALA A 111 -24.19 20.57 -9.55
C ALA A 111 -23.27 20.78 -8.33
N ASN A 112 -22.47 19.76 -7.99
CA ASN A 112 -21.48 19.79 -6.91
C ASN A 112 -20.13 19.35 -7.46
N ASP A 113 -19.07 20.02 -7.00
CA ASP A 113 -17.68 19.60 -7.22
C ASP A 113 -17.00 19.38 -5.86
N GLU A 114 -15.95 18.57 -5.85
CA GLU A 114 -15.10 18.38 -4.68
C GLU A 114 -13.68 18.90 -4.90
N TYR A 115 -13.10 19.44 -3.83
CA TYR A 115 -11.66 19.66 -3.68
C TYR A 115 -11.11 18.60 -2.74
N VAL A 116 -10.06 17.90 -3.20
CA VAL A 116 -9.35 16.90 -2.39
C VAL A 116 -7.93 17.38 -2.10
N MET A 117 -7.58 17.42 -0.82
CA MET A 117 -6.21 17.59 -0.34
C MET A 117 -5.79 16.29 0.36
N ALA A 118 -4.81 15.60 -0.22
CA ALA A 118 -4.29 14.34 0.29
C ALA A 118 -2.92 14.01 -0.30
N GLU A 119 -2.14 13.17 0.39
CA GLU A 119 -1.10 12.35 -0.23
C GLU A 119 -1.76 11.24 -1.05
N LEU A 120 -2.40 11.64 -2.15
CA LEU A 120 -3.42 10.88 -2.88
C LEU A 120 -2.99 9.46 -3.27
N GLY A 121 -1.70 9.26 -3.59
CA GLY A 121 -1.17 7.96 -3.96
C GLY A 121 -0.89 7.01 -2.79
N GLN A 122 -0.96 7.48 -1.53
CA GLN A 122 -0.51 6.75 -0.34
C GLN A 122 -1.45 6.92 0.86
N VAL A 123 -2.74 7.08 0.58
CA VAL A 123 -3.81 7.08 1.57
C VAL A 123 -4.87 6.09 1.10
N GLY A 124 -5.60 5.49 2.03
CA GLY A 124 -6.69 4.58 1.69
C GLY A 124 -6.18 3.21 1.24
N THR A 125 -6.99 2.51 0.43
CA THR A 125 -6.49 1.42 -0.41
C THR A 125 -5.60 2.01 -1.49
N GLN A 126 -4.31 1.74 -1.47
CA GLN A 126 -3.34 2.49 -2.27
C GLN A 126 -2.49 1.55 -3.13
N PHE A 127 -2.06 2.06 -4.28
CA PHE A 127 -1.16 1.37 -5.20
C PHE A 127 0.19 2.10 -5.23
N ASP A 128 1.27 1.35 -5.04
CA ASP A 128 2.62 1.91 -5.09
C ASP A 128 3.27 1.64 -6.45
N GLY A 129 3.57 2.71 -7.16
CA GLY A 129 4.31 2.68 -8.42
C GLY A 129 5.82 2.53 -8.19
N LEU A 130 6.55 2.19 -9.26
CA LEU A 130 7.99 1.90 -9.19
C LEU A 130 8.87 3.11 -8.82
N GLY A 131 8.30 4.31 -8.84
CA GLY A 131 8.91 5.54 -8.33
C GLY A 131 8.63 5.83 -6.85
N HIS A 132 7.93 4.97 -6.11
CA HIS A 132 7.57 5.20 -4.70
C HIS A 132 8.74 4.93 -3.73
N ILE A 133 9.40 3.78 -3.88
CA ILE A 133 10.47 3.31 -2.99
C ILE A 133 11.78 3.25 -3.77
N GLY A 134 12.85 3.74 -3.14
CA GLY A 134 14.23 3.68 -3.64
C GLY A 134 15.20 3.31 -2.54
N VAL A 135 16.46 3.06 -2.92
CA VAL A 135 17.57 2.75 -2.01
C VAL A 135 18.60 3.87 -2.08
N ASN A 136 18.97 4.43 -0.94
CA ASN A 136 20.09 5.36 -0.89
C ASN A 136 21.41 4.60 -1.08
N THR A 137 22.18 4.96 -2.11
CA THR A 137 23.47 4.35 -2.46
C THR A 137 24.57 5.40 -2.45
N SER A 138 25.82 4.97 -2.57
CA SER A 138 26.99 5.86 -2.68
C SER A 138 26.98 6.72 -3.96
N GLN A 139 26.14 6.39 -4.95
CA GLN A 139 26.00 7.11 -6.21
C GLN A 139 24.73 7.96 -6.30
N GLY A 140 23.88 7.96 -5.27
CA GLY A 140 22.59 8.67 -5.25
C GLY A 140 21.42 7.77 -4.85
N ASN A 141 20.21 8.30 -4.98
CA ASN A 141 19.00 7.56 -4.64
C ASN A 141 18.59 6.66 -5.81
N TYR A 142 18.87 5.37 -5.69
CA TYR A 142 18.67 4.35 -6.72
C TYR A 142 17.22 3.82 -6.72
N PHE A 143 16.57 3.86 -7.87
CA PHE A 143 15.22 3.36 -8.12
C PHE A 143 15.24 2.26 -9.18
N TYR A 144 14.06 1.68 -9.45
CA TYR A 144 13.86 0.62 -10.43
C TYR A 144 14.61 0.86 -11.74
N ASN A 145 15.20 -0.21 -12.28
CA ASN A 145 15.92 -0.24 -13.56
C ASN A 145 17.14 0.69 -13.62
N GLY A 146 17.72 1.07 -12.48
CA GLY A 146 18.94 1.87 -12.43
C GLY A 146 18.73 3.36 -12.67
N ASN A 147 17.52 3.86 -12.43
CA ASN A 147 17.24 5.29 -12.46
C ASN A 147 17.65 5.91 -11.12
N PHE A 148 18.30 7.08 -11.16
CA PHE A 148 18.62 7.85 -9.96
C PHE A 148 17.62 9.00 -9.82
N LEU A 149 17.05 9.18 -8.62
CA LEU A 149 15.99 10.17 -8.37
C LEU A 149 16.42 11.58 -8.78
N GLU A 150 17.70 11.89 -8.59
CA GLU A 150 18.32 13.17 -8.93
C GLU A 150 18.17 13.52 -10.42
N ASP A 151 18.02 12.52 -11.29
CA ASP A 151 17.89 12.70 -12.74
C ASP A 151 16.45 12.88 -13.22
N PHE A 152 15.45 12.44 -12.44
CA PHE A 152 14.06 12.39 -12.91
C PHE A 152 13.00 12.92 -11.93
N GLY A 153 13.34 13.13 -10.67
CA GLY A 153 12.44 13.66 -9.65
C GLY A 153 12.41 15.19 -9.65
N THR A 154 11.22 15.77 -9.53
CA THR A 154 11.05 17.23 -9.37
C THR A 154 9.97 17.51 -8.32
N SER A 155 9.87 18.77 -7.88
CA SER A 155 8.76 19.23 -7.02
C SER A 155 7.38 19.13 -7.69
N TYR A 156 7.33 18.92 -9.01
CA TYR A 156 6.10 18.82 -9.80
C TYR A 156 5.83 17.38 -10.27
N GLY A 157 6.48 16.38 -9.66
CA GLY A 157 6.32 14.97 -9.97
C GLY A 157 7.53 14.34 -10.67
N LEU A 158 7.40 13.06 -10.98
CA LEU A 158 8.43 12.25 -11.61
C LEU A 158 8.38 12.32 -13.15
N ASN A 159 9.53 12.48 -13.80
CA ASN A 159 9.67 12.38 -15.26
C ASN A 159 9.83 10.93 -15.75
N LYS A 160 10.18 10.02 -14.83
CA LYS A 160 10.31 8.58 -15.06
C LYS A 160 9.60 7.79 -13.96
N LEU A 161 9.22 6.56 -14.25
CA LEU A 161 8.57 5.64 -13.29
C LEU A 161 7.24 6.16 -12.71
N GLY A 162 6.63 7.15 -13.37
CA GLY A 162 5.32 7.68 -12.99
C GLY A 162 4.20 6.67 -13.23
N VAL A 163 3.22 6.65 -12.33
CA VAL A 163 2.11 5.68 -12.39
C VAL A 163 1.26 5.80 -13.65
N GLU A 164 1.27 6.94 -14.34
CA GLU A 164 0.58 7.10 -15.62
C GLU A 164 1.06 6.10 -16.67
N LYS A 165 2.33 5.68 -16.62
CA LYS A 165 2.89 4.69 -17.56
C LYS A 165 2.31 3.30 -17.34
N ILE A 166 2.12 2.92 -16.08
CA ILE A 166 1.44 1.67 -15.72
C ILE A 166 -0.07 1.79 -16.01
N GLY A 167 -0.66 2.96 -15.82
CA GLY A 167 -2.06 3.26 -16.12
C GLY A 167 -2.43 3.12 -17.60
N GLU A 168 -1.46 3.18 -18.52
CA GLU A 168 -1.67 2.85 -19.94
C GLU A 168 -1.90 1.35 -20.21
N LEU A 169 -1.45 0.49 -19.29
CA LEU A 169 -1.52 -0.97 -19.44
C LEU A 169 -2.63 -1.58 -18.57
N GLY A 170 -2.68 -1.17 -17.31
CA GLY A 170 -3.57 -1.74 -16.31
C GLY A 170 -3.26 -3.21 -15.97
N TYR A 171 -4.04 -3.75 -15.05
CA TYR A 171 -3.97 -5.11 -14.54
C TYR A 171 -5.28 -5.81 -14.86
N VAL A 172 -5.23 -6.75 -15.79
CA VAL A 172 -6.32 -7.69 -16.05
C VAL A 172 -5.73 -9.09 -16.05
N THR A 173 -5.76 -9.75 -14.90
CA THR A 173 -5.04 -11.02 -14.69
C THR A 173 -5.72 -11.86 -13.61
N ARG A 174 -5.11 -12.99 -13.23
CA ARG A 174 -5.57 -13.79 -12.10
C ARG A 174 -5.06 -13.17 -10.78
N GLY A 175 -5.99 -12.89 -9.88
CA GLY A 175 -5.72 -12.67 -8.46
C GLY A 175 -5.72 -13.99 -7.70
N VAL A 176 -4.78 -14.12 -6.76
CA VAL A 176 -4.66 -15.24 -5.82
C VAL A 176 -4.70 -14.67 -4.41
N LEU A 177 -5.75 -15.00 -3.65
CA LEU A 177 -5.91 -14.59 -2.25
C LEU A 177 -5.42 -15.71 -1.34
N LEU A 178 -4.46 -15.42 -0.47
CA LEU A 178 -3.93 -16.31 0.54
C LEU A 178 -4.55 -15.95 1.89
N ASP A 179 -5.46 -16.77 2.40
CA ASP A 179 -6.15 -16.54 3.68
C ASP A 179 -5.30 -17.08 4.85
N ILE A 180 -4.23 -16.33 5.16
CA ILE A 180 -3.24 -16.72 6.16
C ILE A 180 -3.85 -16.73 7.58
N ALA A 181 -4.77 -15.82 7.86
CA ALA A 181 -5.50 -15.78 9.13
C ALA A 181 -6.25 -17.10 9.38
N ASN A 182 -7.07 -17.54 8.43
CA ASN A 182 -7.77 -18.81 8.52
C ASN A 182 -6.79 -19.99 8.48
N TYR A 183 -5.75 -19.97 7.65
CA TYR A 183 -4.73 -21.02 7.64
C TYR A 183 -4.14 -21.25 9.05
N ARG A 184 -3.81 -20.17 9.76
CA ARG A 184 -3.31 -20.20 11.14
C ARG A 184 -4.40 -20.36 12.21
N GLY A 185 -5.68 -20.42 11.83
CA GLY A 185 -6.80 -20.62 12.75
C GLY A 185 -7.06 -19.42 13.67
N VAL A 186 -6.71 -18.22 13.24
CA VAL A 186 -6.91 -16.98 13.99
C VAL A 186 -7.79 -16.01 13.22
N GLU A 187 -8.45 -15.10 13.94
CA GLU A 187 -9.21 -14.03 13.29
C GLU A 187 -8.29 -12.99 12.64
N ARG A 188 -7.16 -12.72 13.30
CA ARG A 188 -6.16 -11.71 12.92
C ARG A 188 -4.78 -12.18 13.38
N LEU A 189 -3.78 -12.03 12.52
CA LEU A 189 -2.38 -12.24 12.91
C LEU A 189 -1.93 -11.13 13.88
N PRO A 190 -1.12 -11.46 14.90
CA PRO A 190 -0.60 -10.44 15.82
C PRO A 190 0.39 -9.50 15.11
N VAL A 191 0.52 -8.27 15.61
CA VAL A 191 1.59 -7.36 15.19
C VAL A 191 2.94 -7.94 15.63
N PRO A 192 3.90 -8.13 14.70
CA PRO A 192 5.22 -8.66 15.03
C PRO A 192 5.95 -7.78 16.04
N GLN A 193 6.84 -8.39 16.82
CA GLN A 193 7.69 -7.67 17.79
C GLN A 193 9.14 -7.54 17.31
N GLY A 194 9.48 -8.08 16.13
CA GLY A 194 10.81 -7.99 15.52
C GLY A 194 11.90 -8.75 16.29
N LYS A 195 11.50 -9.72 17.14
CA LYS A 195 12.42 -10.48 18.00
C LYS A 195 12.92 -11.78 17.37
N SER A 196 12.24 -12.27 16.33
CA SER A 196 12.55 -13.54 15.68
C SER A 196 11.90 -13.62 14.31
N LYS A 197 12.58 -14.26 13.34
CA LYS A 197 12.01 -14.63 12.03
C LYS A 197 10.79 -15.57 12.12
N ASN A 198 10.59 -16.21 13.27
CA ASN A 198 9.46 -17.09 13.54
C ASN A 198 8.35 -16.40 14.35
N ASP A 199 8.36 -15.06 14.44
CA ASP A 199 7.30 -14.30 15.10
C ASP A 199 5.92 -14.63 14.47
N PRO A 200 4.87 -14.83 15.28
CA PRO A 200 3.54 -15.17 14.78
C PRO A 200 2.88 -14.09 13.91
N GLY A 201 3.42 -12.88 13.84
CA GLY A 201 3.01 -11.84 12.88
C GLY A 201 3.71 -11.95 11.52
N ILE A 202 4.80 -12.71 11.41
CA ILE A 202 5.58 -12.87 10.17
C ILE A 202 5.07 -14.09 9.39
N ILE A 203 4.73 -13.89 8.12
CA ILE A 203 4.24 -14.92 7.21
C ILE A 203 5.44 -15.56 6.50
N THR A 204 5.61 -16.87 6.73
CA THR A 204 6.71 -17.65 6.19
C THR A 204 6.33 -18.35 4.88
N ILE A 205 7.32 -18.90 4.18
CA ILE A 205 7.11 -19.75 3.00
C ILE A 205 6.22 -20.95 3.33
N ASN A 206 6.31 -21.50 4.55
CA ASN A 206 5.50 -22.64 4.96
C ASN A 206 4.03 -22.24 5.12
N ASP A 207 3.75 -21.01 5.58
CA ASP A 207 2.39 -20.49 5.63
C ASP A 207 1.80 -20.33 4.23
N ILE A 208 2.57 -19.77 3.29
CA ILE A 208 2.14 -19.64 1.88
C ILE A 208 1.81 -21.02 1.29
N LYS A 209 2.70 -21.99 1.44
CA LYS A 209 2.47 -23.38 0.97
C LYS A 209 1.26 -24.02 1.66
N GLY A 210 1.11 -23.77 2.95
CA GLY A 210 0.02 -24.29 3.77
C GLY A 210 -1.34 -23.73 3.37
N ALA A 211 -1.45 -22.42 3.18
CA ALA A 211 -2.65 -21.75 2.70
C ALA A 211 -3.03 -22.24 1.30
N ILE A 212 -2.09 -22.28 0.35
CA ILE A 212 -2.30 -22.83 -0.99
C ILE A 212 -2.91 -24.25 -0.93
N LYS A 213 -2.37 -25.12 -0.06
CA LYS A 213 -2.87 -26.48 0.12
C LYS A 213 -4.25 -26.51 0.77
N LYS A 214 -4.47 -25.73 1.82
CA LYS A 214 -5.74 -25.69 2.58
C LYS A 214 -6.90 -25.17 1.72
N GLU A 215 -6.63 -24.11 0.97
CA GLU A 215 -7.60 -23.40 0.11
C GLU A 215 -7.72 -24.03 -1.29
N LYS A 216 -6.91 -25.05 -1.59
CA LYS A 216 -6.85 -25.77 -2.87
C LYS A 216 -6.57 -24.84 -4.05
N ILE A 217 -5.71 -23.85 -3.82
CA ILE A 217 -5.31 -22.86 -4.82
C ILE A 217 -4.41 -23.53 -5.86
N SER A 218 -4.69 -23.30 -7.13
CA SER A 218 -3.82 -23.71 -8.23
C SER A 218 -2.48 -22.95 -8.17
N ARG A 219 -1.36 -23.64 -8.44
CA ARG A 219 0.00 -23.08 -8.41
C ARG A 219 0.06 -21.63 -8.91
N ILE A 220 0.68 -20.73 -8.13
CA ILE A 220 0.97 -19.35 -8.52
C ILE A 220 1.85 -19.34 -9.78
N LYS A 221 1.50 -18.49 -10.74
CA LYS A 221 2.09 -18.39 -12.07
C LYS A 221 2.59 -16.97 -12.30
N GLN A 222 3.53 -16.86 -13.24
CA GLN A 222 3.96 -15.58 -13.78
C GLN A 222 2.76 -14.70 -14.16
N GLY A 223 2.84 -13.42 -13.80
CA GLY A 223 1.81 -12.41 -14.05
C GLY A 223 0.59 -12.46 -13.14
N ASP A 224 0.53 -13.35 -12.13
CA ASP A 224 -0.54 -13.30 -11.12
C ASP A 224 -0.39 -12.09 -10.19
N VAL A 225 -1.49 -11.65 -9.60
CA VAL A 225 -1.49 -10.79 -8.41
C VAL A 225 -1.64 -11.68 -7.18
N VAL A 226 -0.76 -11.53 -6.18
CA VAL A 226 -0.80 -12.31 -4.94
C VAL A 226 -1.18 -11.41 -3.77
N ILE A 227 -2.29 -11.73 -3.10
CA ILE A 227 -2.85 -10.94 -2.01
C ILE A 227 -2.80 -11.75 -0.71
N PHE A 228 -2.23 -11.17 0.33
CA PHE A 228 -2.22 -11.74 1.68
C PHE A 228 -3.38 -11.20 2.50
N TYR A 229 -4.21 -12.09 3.04
CA TYR A 229 -5.18 -11.72 4.05
C TYR A 229 -4.69 -12.13 5.44
N THR A 230 -4.51 -11.11 6.28
CA THR A 230 -3.97 -11.23 7.64
C THR A 230 -5.02 -10.98 8.71
N GLY A 231 -6.15 -10.37 8.34
CA GLY A 231 -7.20 -9.89 9.23
C GLY A 231 -6.88 -8.53 9.87
N HIS A 232 -5.70 -7.94 9.61
CA HIS A 232 -5.31 -6.63 10.17
C HIS A 232 -6.24 -5.52 9.68
N GLY A 233 -6.69 -5.61 8.43
CA GLY A 233 -7.60 -4.64 7.80
C GLY A 233 -8.96 -4.53 8.49
N LYS A 234 -9.33 -5.45 9.39
CA LYS A 234 -10.54 -5.36 10.23
C LYS A 234 -10.48 -4.26 11.29
N TYR A 235 -9.30 -3.73 11.64
CA TYR A 235 -9.25 -2.55 12.52
C TYR A 235 -9.90 -1.33 11.85
N TRP A 236 -9.87 -1.30 10.51
CA TRP A 236 -10.51 -0.29 9.67
C TRP A 236 -11.34 -0.98 8.59
N GLY A 237 -12.42 -1.64 9.02
CA GLY A 237 -13.33 -2.42 8.19
C GLY A 237 -14.60 -1.68 7.76
N LYS A 238 -15.54 -2.42 7.17
CA LYS A 238 -16.86 -1.92 6.70
C LYS A 238 -17.73 -1.33 7.81
N ASP A 239 -17.48 -1.71 9.06
CA ASP A 239 -18.17 -1.24 10.26
C ASP A 239 -17.58 0.05 10.83
N TRP A 240 -16.55 0.63 10.20
CA TRP A 240 -15.83 1.81 10.72
C TRP A 240 -16.77 2.96 11.12
N ASP A 241 -17.75 3.31 10.29
CA ASP A 241 -18.67 4.42 10.57
C ASP A 241 -19.66 4.14 11.70
N SER A 242 -19.80 2.87 12.10
CA SER A 242 -20.60 2.48 13.26
C SER A 242 -19.82 2.55 14.58
N LEU A 243 -18.49 2.74 14.53
CA LEU A 243 -17.64 2.83 15.72
C LEU A 243 -17.75 4.20 16.38
N SER A 244 -17.69 4.22 17.72
CA SER A 244 -17.55 5.46 18.48
C SER A 244 -16.20 6.15 18.18
N PRO A 245 -16.08 7.47 18.40
CA PRO A 245 -14.80 8.17 18.25
C PRO A 245 -13.65 7.53 19.03
N GLU A 246 -13.90 7.04 20.25
CA GLU A 246 -12.90 6.38 21.10
C GLU A 246 -12.47 5.03 20.52
N GLN A 247 -13.41 4.27 19.96
CA GLN A 247 -13.11 3.01 19.28
C GLN A 247 -12.29 3.25 18.02
N LYS A 248 -12.62 4.27 17.22
CA LYS A 248 -11.83 4.69 16.05
C LYS A 248 -10.40 5.05 16.43
N VAL A 249 -10.21 5.87 17.46
CA VAL A 249 -8.86 6.24 17.96
C VAL A 249 -8.08 5.00 18.39
N LYS A 250 -8.69 4.12 19.19
CA LYS A 250 -8.05 2.88 19.65
C LYS A 250 -7.67 1.97 18.48
N ASN A 251 -8.56 1.77 17.52
CA ASN A 251 -8.30 0.94 16.36
C ASN A 251 -7.20 1.53 15.49
N SER A 252 -7.20 2.84 15.23
CA SER A 252 -6.13 3.53 14.50
C SER A 252 -4.77 3.38 15.18
N GLN A 253 -4.71 3.49 16.52
CA GLN A 253 -3.47 3.30 17.28
C GLN A 253 -2.91 1.89 17.12
N ILE A 254 -3.77 0.86 17.18
CA ILE A 254 -3.33 -0.53 17.02
C ILE A 254 -2.93 -0.81 15.57
N PHE A 255 -3.75 -0.36 14.61
CA PHE A 255 -3.50 -0.50 13.18
C PHE A 255 -2.13 0.07 12.79
N ASN A 256 -1.76 1.22 13.37
CA ASN A 256 -0.49 1.91 13.12
C ASN A 256 0.66 1.51 14.07
N SER A 257 0.45 0.57 15.01
CA SER A 257 1.53 0.11 15.91
C SER A 257 2.54 -0.84 15.25
N GLY A 258 2.27 -1.21 14.01
CA GLY A 258 2.94 -2.25 13.23
C GLY A 258 1.90 -3.10 12.49
N GLU A 259 2.35 -4.09 11.74
CA GLU A 259 1.46 -4.96 10.97
C GLU A 259 2.05 -6.35 10.68
N PRO A 260 1.20 -7.38 10.60
CA PRO A 260 1.61 -8.68 10.10
C PRO A 260 1.74 -8.68 8.58
N GLY A 261 2.60 -9.55 8.06
CA GLY A 261 2.83 -9.69 6.62
C GLY A 261 3.94 -10.70 6.30
N PRO A 262 4.24 -11.00 5.03
CA PRO A 262 5.40 -11.79 4.64
C PRO A 262 6.70 -11.17 5.16
N GLY A 263 7.58 -12.06 5.64
CA GLY A 263 8.97 -11.73 5.90
C GLY A 263 9.80 -11.76 4.61
N ILE A 264 10.98 -11.12 4.63
CA ILE A 264 11.87 -10.99 3.46
C ILE A 264 12.22 -12.32 2.78
N THR A 265 12.28 -13.42 3.53
CA THR A 265 12.54 -14.76 2.96
C THR A 265 11.38 -15.20 2.06
N SER A 266 10.14 -14.93 2.46
CA SER A 266 8.93 -15.17 1.66
C SER A 266 8.85 -14.23 0.45
N CYS A 267 9.20 -12.95 0.64
CA CYS A 267 9.19 -11.94 -0.41
C CYS A 267 10.17 -12.28 -1.56
N ARG A 268 11.39 -12.72 -1.21
CA ARG A 268 12.37 -13.25 -2.17
C ARG A 268 11.85 -14.46 -2.93
N ASN A 269 11.21 -15.40 -2.22
CA ASN A 269 10.65 -16.60 -2.86
C ASN A 269 9.57 -16.25 -3.89
N LEU A 270 8.62 -15.38 -3.52
CA LEU A 270 7.56 -14.93 -4.43
C LEU A 270 8.11 -14.17 -5.64
N SER A 271 9.17 -13.38 -5.46
CA SER A 271 9.81 -12.64 -6.56
C SER A 271 10.29 -13.57 -7.67
N THR A 272 10.76 -14.78 -7.33
CA THR A 272 11.19 -15.78 -8.33
C THR A 272 10.05 -16.29 -9.23
N LEU A 273 8.80 -16.12 -8.81
CA LEU A 273 7.62 -16.57 -9.56
C LEU A 273 7.18 -15.58 -10.64
N LYS A 274 7.83 -14.40 -10.72
CA LYS A 274 7.53 -13.36 -11.72
C LYS A 274 6.07 -12.91 -11.67
N ILE A 275 5.56 -12.70 -10.46
CA ILE A 275 4.21 -12.16 -10.23
C ILE A 275 4.13 -10.70 -10.71
N ALA A 276 2.93 -10.25 -11.05
CA ALA A 276 2.69 -8.90 -11.52
C ALA A 276 2.56 -7.90 -10.36
N MET A 277 1.98 -8.31 -9.24
CA MET A 277 1.72 -7.43 -8.11
C MET A 277 1.62 -8.25 -6.82
N VAL A 278 2.01 -7.63 -5.72
CA VAL A 278 1.73 -8.12 -4.36
C VAL A 278 0.74 -7.17 -3.68
N GLY A 279 -0.02 -7.67 -2.73
CA GLY A 279 -0.83 -6.80 -1.88
C GLY A 279 -1.31 -7.45 -0.60
N SER A 280 -1.96 -6.69 0.26
CA SER A 280 -2.55 -7.19 1.50
C SER A 280 -3.70 -6.32 2.01
N ASP A 281 -4.29 -6.75 3.13
CA ASP A 281 -5.19 -5.94 3.95
C ASP A 281 -4.47 -5.06 4.99
N THR A 282 -3.15 -4.85 4.84
CA THR A 282 -2.27 -4.09 5.73
C THR A 282 -1.72 -2.85 5.01
N TRP A 283 -1.18 -1.87 5.74
CA TRP A 283 -0.73 -0.57 5.24
C TRP A 283 0.68 -0.57 4.64
N GLY A 284 1.42 -1.68 4.71
CA GLY A 284 2.76 -1.87 4.15
C GLY A 284 2.93 -3.17 3.35
N THR A 285 1.89 -4.01 3.24
CA THR A 285 1.93 -5.37 2.66
C THR A 285 2.87 -6.38 3.33
N GLU A 286 4.00 -5.99 3.91
CA GLU A 286 5.00 -6.81 4.56
C GLU A 286 4.95 -6.71 6.09
N ALA A 287 5.59 -7.66 6.79
CA ALA A 287 5.67 -7.56 8.24
C ALA A 287 6.48 -6.32 8.67
N ALA A 288 5.88 -5.49 9.52
CA ALA A 288 6.52 -4.34 10.13
C ALA A 288 6.33 -4.39 11.66
N PRO A 289 7.38 -4.66 12.45
CA PRO A 289 8.75 -5.01 12.05
C PRO A 289 8.86 -6.37 11.35
N GLY A 290 9.84 -6.49 10.44
CA GLY A 290 10.11 -7.71 9.67
C GLY A 290 11.03 -8.72 10.36
N GLU A 291 11.65 -9.59 9.56
CA GLU A 291 12.60 -10.60 10.06
C GLU A 291 13.87 -9.99 10.69
N ASP A 292 14.28 -8.81 10.22
CA ASP A 292 15.34 -7.98 10.80
C ASP A 292 14.78 -6.60 11.13
N ILE A 293 14.71 -6.28 12.42
CA ILE A 293 14.16 -5.01 12.92
C ILE A 293 14.96 -3.79 12.45
N ASN A 294 16.24 -3.97 12.08
CA ASN A 294 17.09 -2.89 11.59
C ASN A 294 16.95 -2.64 10.09
N ARG A 295 16.16 -3.48 9.39
CA ARG A 295 15.91 -3.39 7.95
C ARG A 295 14.40 -3.34 7.68
N PRO A 296 13.72 -2.24 8.05
CA PRO A 296 12.31 -2.09 7.77
C PRO A 296 12.08 -1.96 6.25
N PHE A 297 10.94 -2.46 5.79
CA PHE A 297 10.51 -2.36 4.39
C PHE A 297 11.44 -3.04 3.36
N ASP A 298 12.16 -4.08 3.79
CA ASP A 298 13.08 -4.83 2.93
C ASP A 298 12.32 -5.60 1.82
N CYS A 299 11.06 -5.98 2.03
CA CYS A 299 10.25 -6.59 0.98
C CYS A 299 9.88 -5.59 -0.11
N HIS A 300 9.56 -4.33 0.22
CA HIS A 300 9.38 -3.29 -0.79
C HIS A 300 10.62 -3.12 -1.67
N ILE A 301 11.83 -3.13 -1.08
CA ILE A 301 13.09 -3.07 -1.84
C ILE A 301 13.22 -4.29 -2.75
N GLU A 302 13.01 -5.50 -2.22
CA GLU A 302 13.09 -6.74 -3.00
C GLU A 302 12.06 -6.76 -4.14
N TRP A 303 10.81 -6.36 -3.90
CA TRP A 303 9.77 -6.38 -4.91
C TRP A 303 9.94 -5.25 -5.93
N MET A 304 9.93 -4.00 -5.49
CA MET A 304 9.79 -2.84 -6.36
C MET A 304 11.13 -2.45 -6.99
N VAL A 305 12.16 -2.23 -6.17
CA VAL A 305 13.44 -1.69 -6.65
C VAL A 305 14.21 -2.75 -7.44
N LYS A 306 14.29 -3.96 -6.91
CA LYS A 306 15.07 -5.05 -7.51
C LYS A 306 14.33 -5.80 -8.60
N ASN A 307 13.06 -6.14 -8.39
CA ASN A 307 12.31 -7.00 -9.31
C ASN A 307 11.22 -6.28 -10.13
N GLY A 308 10.97 -4.99 -9.87
CA GLY A 308 9.94 -4.22 -10.57
C GLY A 308 8.51 -4.67 -10.28
N ILE A 309 8.28 -5.39 -9.18
CA ILE A 309 6.97 -5.88 -8.73
C ILE A 309 6.28 -4.77 -7.94
N THR A 310 5.13 -4.31 -8.41
CA THR A 310 4.34 -3.26 -7.76
C THR A 310 3.55 -3.78 -6.56
N ASN A 311 3.12 -2.87 -5.70
CA ASN A 311 2.44 -3.17 -4.44
C ASN A 311 1.04 -2.55 -4.39
N ILE A 312 0.11 -3.18 -3.68
CA ILE A 312 -1.22 -2.63 -3.40
C ILE A 312 -1.65 -2.93 -1.96
N GLU A 313 -1.96 -1.90 -1.21
CA GLU A 313 -2.09 -1.95 0.26
C GLU A 313 -3.51 -1.65 0.70
N ASN A 314 -3.83 -2.01 1.95
CA ASN A 314 -5.10 -1.73 2.61
C ASN A 314 -6.33 -2.26 1.85
N LEU A 315 -6.23 -3.41 1.20
CA LEU A 315 -7.38 -4.01 0.49
C LEU A 315 -8.49 -4.42 1.47
N ASP A 316 -9.75 -4.26 1.05
CA ASP A 316 -10.90 -4.91 1.66
C ASP A 316 -11.27 -6.17 0.86
N VAL A 317 -10.83 -7.32 1.36
CA VAL A 317 -11.12 -8.63 0.76
C VAL A 317 -12.24 -9.39 1.47
N SER A 318 -12.98 -8.73 2.38
CA SER A 318 -13.99 -9.38 3.23
C SER A 318 -15.02 -10.19 2.43
N GLN A 319 -15.50 -9.66 1.31
CA GLN A 319 -16.46 -10.36 0.46
C GLN A 319 -15.89 -11.64 -0.16
N LEU A 320 -14.62 -11.64 -0.56
CA LEU A 320 -13.96 -12.84 -1.10
C LEU A 320 -13.76 -13.90 -0.02
N ILE A 321 -13.46 -13.49 1.22
CA ILE A 321 -13.35 -14.39 2.38
C ILE A 321 -14.70 -15.02 2.70
N GLU A 322 -15.78 -14.23 2.73
CA GLU A 322 -17.16 -14.71 2.95
C GLU A 322 -17.60 -15.70 1.86
N ASP A 323 -17.35 -15.38 0.59
CA ASP A 323 -17.68 -16.23 -0.55
C ASP A 323 -16.71 -17.43 -0.72
N LYS A 324 -15.62 -17.49 0.06
CA LYS A 324 -14.54 -18.50 -0.02
C LYS A 324 -13.90 -18.58 -1.41
N VAL A 325 -13.55 -17.41 -1.96
CA VAL A 325 -12.98 -17.24 -3.29
C VAL A 325 -11.50 -16.88 -3.17
N TYR A 326 -10.65 -17.80 -3.61
CA TYR A 326 -9.20 -17.68 -3.50
C TYR A 326 -8.49 -17.48 -4.84
N GLU A 327 -9.20 -17.68 -5.95
CA GLU A 327 -8.75 -17.42 -7.30
C GLU A 327 -9.84 -16.68 -8.07
N PHE A 328 -9.52 -15.54 -8.66
CA PHE A 328 -10.48 -14.66 -9.34
C PHE A 328 -9.81 -13.85 -10.45
N MET A 329 -10.61 -13.26 -11.33
CA MET A 329 -10.12 -12.25 -12.25
C MET A 329 -9.94 -10.93 -11.49
N PHE A 330 -8.71 -10.44 -11.42
CA PHE A 330 -8.36 -9.15 -10.84
C PHE A 330 -8.30 -8.09 -11.94
N VAL A 331 -9.00 -6.98 -11.71
CA VAL A 331 -9.08 -5.83 -12.63
C VAL A 331 -8.75 -4.55 -11.87
N PHE A 332 -7.75 -3.82 -12.34
CA PHE A 332 -7.35 -2.54 -11.76
C PHE A 332 -6.50 -1.74 -12.74
N ALA A 333 -6.57 -0.41 -12.71
CA ALA A 333 -5.54 0.44 -13.29
C ALA A 333 -5.36 1.65 -12.36
N PRO A 334 -4.12 2.10 -12.11
CA PRO A 334 -3.90 3.34 -11.38
C PRO A 334 -4.46 4.53 -12.18
N LEU A 335 -4.80 5.60 -11.47
CA LEU A 335 -5.10 6.87 -12.11
C LEU A 335 -3.91 7.33 -12.94
N LYS A 336 -4.17 7.91 -14.11
CA LYS A 336 -3.15 8.47 -15.00
C LYS A 336 -2.65 9.83 -14.51
N MET A 337 -2.11 9.85 -13.29
CA MET A 337 -1.52 11.02 -12.67
C MET A 337 -0.08 11.17 -13.12
N LYS A 338 0.17 12.11 -14.05
CA LYS A 338 1.50 12.34 -14.62
C LYS A 338 2.52 12.61 -13.50
N GLY A 339 3.53 11.76 -13.41
CA GLY A 339 4.60 11.87 -12.43
C GLY A 339 4.20 11.48 -11.01
N GLY A 340 3.04 10.86 -10.82
CA GLY A 340 2.63 10.32 -9.54
C GLY A 340 3.48 9.10 -9.14
N THR A 341 3.79 8.98 -7.85
CA THR A 341 4.55 7.84 -7.30
C THR A 341 3.66 6.65 -6.95
N GLY A 342 2.37 6.88 -6.77
CA GLY A 342 1.35 5.89 -6.43
C GLY A 342 -0.03 6.37 -6.88
N SER A 343 -1.08 5.61 -6.56
CA SER A 343 -2.45 5.93 -6.93
C SER A 343 -3.43 5.47 -5.86
N PRO A 344 -4.55 6.19 -5.64
CA PRO A 344 -5.69 5.61 -4.96
C PRO A 344 -6.18 4.40 -5.76
N ALA A 345 -6.76 3.42 -5.09
CA ALA A 345 -7.16 2.16 -5.70
C ALA A 345 -8.52 1.67 -5.19
N ASN A 346 -9.29 1.15 -6.14
CA ASN A 346 -10.45 0.32 -5.86
C ASN A 346 -10.47 -0.85 -6.86
N PRO A 347 -9.62 -1.87 -6.65
CA PRO A 347 -9.58 -3.01 -7.55
C PRO A 347 -10.90 -3.77 -7.56
N ILE A 348 -11.15 -4.48 -8.65
CA ILE A 348 -12.34 -5.30 -8.83
C ILE A 348 -11.93 -6.76 -8.95
N ALA A 349 -12.56 -7.61 -8.15
CA ALA A 349 -12.52 -9.06 -8.31
C ALA A 349 -13.80 -9.55 -8.99
N ILE A 350 -13.65 -10.38 -10.03
CA ILE A 350 -14.75 -11.01 -10.75
C ILE A 350 -14.58 -12.54 -10.72
N TYR A 351 -15.64 -13.28 -10.38
CA TYR A 351 -15.59 -14.74 -10.18
C TYR A 351 -16.93 -15.46 -10.44
#